data_AF-A0A6J1QZX5-F1
#
_entry.id   AF-A0A6J1QZX5-F1
#
_cell.length_a   1.000
_cell.length_b   1.000
_cell.length_c   1.000
_cell.angle_alpha   90.00
_cell.angle_beta   90.00
_cell.angle_gamma   90.00
#
_symmetry.space_group_name_H-M   'P 1'
#
loop_
_entity.id
_entity.type
_entity.pdbx_description
1 polymer ?
#
loop_
_entity_poly.entity_id
_entity_poly.type
_entity_poly.pdbx_seq_one_letter_code
_entity_poly.pdbx_strand_id
1 'polypeptide(L)'
;MSLSASVQMFLQLRNIETSDFDLDMEIVSLMKDGMIDDWDMFERLTEYTYKQRLHALAEHHPILMTECPWNTRLKREKLLELMFEKFNVPAMYICKNAVLAAYANGRSTAMVVDSGATHTSAVPVHDGYVITQGIVKSPLGGDFITMQCRQFFEEKDIELLPACLVASK
;
A
#
# COMPACT_ATOMS: atom_id res chain seq x y z
N MET A 1 16.25 2.97 12.90
CA MET A 1 15.52 3.00 11.61
C MET A 1 14.77 1.67 11.49
N SER A 2 13.57 1.56 12.07
CA SER A 2 12.73 0.37 11.86
C SER A 2 11.88 0.61 10.64
N LEU A 3 12.05 -0.23 9.61
CA LEU A 3 11.15 -0.27 8.47
C LEU A 3 9.76 -0.63 8.99
N SER A 4 8.74 0.15 8.60
CA SER A 4 7.33 -0.17 8.89
C SER A 4 7.03 -1.60 8.43
N ALA A 5 6.19 -2.33 9.17
CA ALA A 5 5.79 -3.70 8.85
C ALA A 5 5.24 -3.84 7.40
N SER A 6 4.68 -2.77 6.84
CA SER A 6 4.25 -2.70 5.43
C SER A 6 5.42 -2.81 4.45
N VAL A 7 6.58 -2.23 4.77
CA VAL A 7 7.80 -2.32 3.96
C VAL A 7 8.44 -3.70 4.09
N GLN A 8 8.34 -4.32 5.27
CA GLN A 8 8.82 -5.69 5.50
C GLN A 8 7.99 -6.72 4.73
N MET A 9 6.67 -6.55 4.67
CA MET A 9 5.77 -7.37 3.83
C MET A 9 6.07 -7.17 2.33
N PHE A 10 6.40 -5.95 1.91
CA PHE A 10 6.76 -5.64 0.52
C PHE A 10 8.12 -6.25 0.11
N LEU A 11 9.08 -6.34 1.04
CA LEU A 11 10.38 -6.99 0.80
C LEU A 11 10.25 -8.52 0.71
N GLN A 12 9.27 -9.13 1.40
CA GLN A 12 9.00 -10.57 1.33
C GLN A 12 8.38 -11.01 -0.02
N LEU A 13 7.83 -10.06 -0.80
CA LEU A 13 7.26 -10.31 -2.13
C LEU A 13 8.33 -10.36 -3.25
N ARG A 14 9.62 -10.12 -2.96
CA ARG A 14 10.71 -10.11 -3.95
C ARG A 14 11.24 -11.48 -4.40
N ASN A 15 10.66 -12.59 -3.95
CA ASN A 15 10.97 -13.91 -4.48
C ASN A 15 10.08 -14.22 -5.70
N ILE A 16 10.20 -13.42 -6.76
CA ILE A 16 9.64 -13.76 -8.08
C ILE A 16 10.86 -13.87 -9.00
N GLU A 17 11.15 -15.08 -9.47
CA GLU A 17 12.23 -15.31 -10.42
C GLU A 17 11.82 -14.79 -11.80
N THR A 18 12.77 -14.28 -12.58
CA THR A 18 12.50 -13.71 -13.92
C THR A 18 11.95 -14.73 -14.91
N SER A 19 11.98 -16.03 -14.59
CA SER A 19 11.41 -17.13 -15.36
C SER A 19 9.89 -17.27 -15.24
N ASP A 20 9.26 -16.61 -14.27
CA ASP A 20 7.83 -16.73 -14.00
C ASP A 20 6.98 -15.74 -14.82
N PHE A 21 7.63 -14.86 -15.61
CA PHE A 21 6.94 -13.84 -16.41
C PHE A 21 6.79 -14.24 -17.87
N ASP A 22 5.59 -14.69 -18.26
CA ASP A 22 5.20 -14.83 -19.67
C ASP A 22 5.13 -13.46 -20.36
N LEU A 23 5.53 -13.41 -21.64
CA LEU A 23 5.57 -12.20 -22.47
C LEU A 23 4.20 -11.51 -22.62
N ASP A 24 3.11 -12.24 -22.38
CA ASP A 24 1.73 -11.75 -22.51
C ASP A 24 1.11 -11.27 -21.18
N MET A 25 1.90 -11.16 -20.10
CA MET A 25 1.41 -10.69 -18.81
C MET A 25 1.43 -9.15 -18.69
N GLU A 26 0.27 -8.57 -18.41
CA GLU A 26 0.11 -7.16 -18.05
C GLU A 26 0.12 -6.98 -16.51
N ILE A 27 0.94 -6.06 -16.01
CA ILE A 27 0.95 -5.69 -14.59
C ILE A 27 -0.03 -4.55 -14.36
N VAL A 28 -1.02 -4.77 -13.50
CA VAL A 28 -2.03 -3.78 -13.13
C VAL A 28 -1.96 -3.50 -11.63
N SER A 29 -2.14 -2.23 -11.24
CA SER A 29 -2.23 -1.82 -9.83
C SER A 29 -3.66 -1.96 -9.33
N LEU A 30 -3.83 -2.61 -8.17
CA LEU A 30 -5.13 -2.67 -7.48
C LEU A 30 -5.49 -1.36 -6.75
N MET A 31 -4.51 -0.47 -6.55
CA MET A 31 -4.67 0.77 -5.81
C MET A 31 -4.54 1.99 -6.72
N LYS A 32 -5.31 3.02 -6.38
CA LYS A 32 -5.23 4.37 -6.92
C LYS A 32 -5.21 5.39 -5.78
N ASP A 33 -4.27 6.33 -5.82
CA ASP A 33 -4.08 7.35 -4.77
C ASP A 33 -3.96 6.78 -3.34
N GLY A 34 -3.33 5.59 -3.22
CA GLY A 34 -3.16 4.89 -1.94
C GLY A 34 -4.45 4.28 -1.36
N MET A 35 -5.48 4.11 -2.19
CA MET A 35 -6.75 3.48 -1.83
C MET A 35 -7.06 2.34 -2.79
N ILE A 36 -7.77 1.31 -2.30
CA ILE A 36 -8.23 0.20 -3.15
C ILE A 36 -9.20 0.74 -4.21
N ASP A 37 -8.96 0.38 -5.46
CA ASP A 37 -9.79 0.76 -6.61
C ASP A 37 -10.34 -0.48 -7.32
N ASP A 38 -9.47 -1.46 -7.60
CA ASP A 38 -9.86 -2.77 -8.12
C ASP A 38 -10.07 -3.76 -6.95
N TRP A 39 -11.33 -4.04 -6.67
CA TRP A 39 -11.74 -4.92 -5.57
C TRP A 39 -11.60 -6.40 -5.90
N ASP A 40 -11.79 -6.76 -7.17
CA ASP A 40 -11.66 -8.16 -7.63
C ASP A 40 -10.19 -8.57 -7.58
N MET A 41 -9.28 -7.67 -7.95
CA MET A 41 -7.85 -7.89 -7.79
C MET A 41 -7.42 -7.91 -6.32
N PHE A 42 -7.97 -7.03 -5.48
CA PHE A 42 -7.70 -7.03 -4.04
C PHE A 42 -8.12 -8.35 -3.38
N GLU A 43 -9.29 -8.86 -3.74
CA GLU A 43 -9.77 -10.17 -3.32
C GLU A 43 -8.84 -11.30 -3.80
N ARG A 44 -8.50 -11.27 -5.11
CA ARG A 44 -7.38 -11.97 -5.78
C ARG A 44 -6.18 -12.19 -4.87
N LEU A 45 -5.62 -11.04 -4.50
CA LEU A 45 -4.40 -10.92 -3.72
C LEU A 45 -4.58 -11.38 -2.28
N THR A 46 -5.73 -11.11 -1.68
CA THR A 46 -6.03 -11.50 -0.29
C THR A 46 -6.14 -13.01 -0.18
N GLU A 47 -6.85 -13.66 -1.10
CA GLU A 47 -6.90 -15.14 -1.18
C GLU A 47 -5.51 -15.75 -1.36
N TYR A 48 -4.72 -15.20 -2.28
CA TYR A 48 -3.34 -15.64 -2.49
C TYR A 48 -2.51 -15.48 -1.22
N THR A 49 -2.66 -14.37 -0.50
CA THR A 49 -1.93 -14.10 0.74
C THR A 49 -2.26 -15.15 1.81
N TYR A 50 -3.54 -15.44 2.05
CA TYR A 50 -3.93 -16.47 3.03
C TYR A 50 -3.48 -17.88 2.62
N LYS A 51 -3.71 -18.27 1.36
CA LYS A 51 -3.45 -19.64 0.88
C LYS A 51 -1.96 -19.93 0.70
N GLN A 52 -1.23 -19.00 0.07
CA GLN A 52 0.12 -19.24 -0.44
C GLN A 52 1.22 -18.59 0.40
N ARG A 53 0.92 -17.54 1.18
CA ARG A 53 1.93 -16.83 1.97
C ARG A 53 1.82 -17.08 3.46
N LEU A 54 0.60 -17.04 3.99
CA LEU A 54 0.35 -17.25 5.41
C LEU A 54 0.04 -18.71 5.74
N HIS A 55 -0.43 -19.50 4.76
CA HIS A 55 -0.93 -20.87 4.95
C HIS A 55 -1.94 -20.96 6.11
N ALA A 56 -2.85 -19.99 6.18
CA ALA A 56 -3.77 -19.80 7.28
C ALA A 56 -5.20 -19.58 6.78
N LEU A 57 -6.17 -20.02 7.56
CA LEU A 57 -7.60 -19.79 7.29
C LEU A 57 -8.02 -18.45 7.90
N ALA A 58 -8.54 -17.54 7.07
CA ALA A 58 -8.95 -16.21 7.48
C ALA A 58 -9.98 -16.23 8.64
N GLU A 59 -10.87 -17.22 8.65
CA GLU A 59 -11.89 -17.44 9.68
C GLU A 59 -11.35 -17.70 11.10
N HIS A 60 -10.08 -18.04 11.25
CA HIS A 60 -9.47 -18.29 12.56
C HIS A 60 -8.66 -17.10 13.08
N HIS A 61 -8.48 -16.05 12.29
CA HIS A 61 -7.53 -14.99 12.60
C HIS A 61 -8.15 -13.60 12.45
N PRO A 62 -8.20 -12.79 13.53
CA PRO A 62 -8.61 -11.40 13.40
C PRO A 62 -7.58 -10.62 12.58
N ILE A 63 -8.05 -9.64 11.81
CA ILE A 63 -7.19 -8.87 10.90
C ILE A 63 -7.10 -7.40 11.30
N LEU A 64 -5.88 -6.87 11.27
CA LEU A 64 -5.58 -5.45 11.36
C LEU A 64 -5.21 -4.94 9.98
N MET A 65 -5.96 -3.96 9.46
CA MET A 65 -5.63 -3.28 8.21
C MET A 65 -5.33 -1.81 8.44
N THR A 66 -4.54 -1.23 7.55
CA THR A 66 -4.18 0.18 7.58
C THR A 66 -4.87 0.94 6.45
N GLU A 67 -5.25 2.18 6.71
CA GLU A 67 -5.80 3.06 5.67
C GLU A 67 -5.25 4.49 5.77
N CYS A 68 -5.41 5.23 4.67
CA CYS A 68 -5.16 6.66 4.67
C CYS A 68 -6.21 7.43 5.50
N PRO A 69 -5.86 8.57 6.11
CA PRO A 69 -6.79 9.39 6.87
C PRO A 69 -8.03 9.85 6.08
N TRP A 70 -7.86 10.12 4.79
CA TRP A 70 -8.91 10.61 3.88
C TRP A 70 -9.68 9.51 3.14
N ASN A 71 -9.53 8.23 3.52
CA ASN A 71 -10.31 7.16 2.92
C ASN A 71 -11.82 7.36 3.16
N THR A 72 -12.64 7.09 2.14
CA THR A 72 -14.07 7.33 2.21
C THR A 72 -14.75 6.29 3.07
N ARG A 73 -15.91 6.66 3.64
CA ARG A 73 -16.74 5.72 4.40
C ARG A 73 -17.19 4.55 3.52
N LEU A 74 -17.58 4.82 2.27
CA LEU A 74 -18.05 3.79 1.34
C LEU A 74 -16.97 2.75 1.03
N LYS A 75 -15.71 3.17 0.79
CA LYS A 75 -14.60 2.23 0.58
C LYS A 75 -14.32 1.39 1.83
N ARG A 76 -14.46 1.96 3.03
CA ARG A 76 -14.35 1.21 4.29
C ARG A 76 -15.46 0.18 4.47
N GLU A 77 -16.71 0.54 4.18
CA GLU A 77 -17.85 -0.37 4.26
C GLU A 77 -17.67 -1.54 3.29
N LYS A 78 -17.25 -1.26 2.05
CA LYS A 78 -16.95 -2.32 1.06
C LYS A 78 -15.80 -3.24 1.48
N LEU A 79 -14.75 -2.70 2.10
CA LEU A 79 -13.68 -3.52 2.67
C LEU A 79 -14.18 -4.42 3.79
N LEU A 80 -15.00 -3.88 4.71
CA LEU A 80 -15.57 -4.65 5.82
C LEU A 80 -16.49 -5.76 5.32
N GLU A 81 -17.39 -5.44 4.38
CA GLU A 81 -18.28 -6.40 3.71
C GLU A 81 -17.47 -7.56 3.12
N LEU A 82 -16.46 -7.26 2.31
CA LEU A 82 -15.60 -8.28 1.72
C LEU A 82 -14.92 -9.16 2.79
N MET A 83 -14.33 -8.55 3.83
CA MET A 83 -13.59 -9.30 4.84
C MET A 83 -14.50 -10.15 5.73
N PHE A 84 -15.67 -9.67 6.11
CA PHE A 84 -16.59 -10.41 6.96
C PHE A 84 -17.43 -11.42 6.18
N GLU A 85 -17.99 -11.05 5.03
CA GLU A 85 -18.93 -11.92 4.31
C GLU A 85 -18.21 -12.96 3.44
N LYS A 86 -17.09 -12.59 2.81
CA LYS A 86 -16.34 -13.52 1.95
C LYS A 86 -15.28 -14.30 2.72
N PHE A 87 -14.47 -13.58 3.52
CA PHE A 87 -13.33 -14.20 4.22
C PHE A 87 -13.68 -14.69 5.64
N ASN A 88 -14.89 -14.41 6.14
CA ASN A 88 -15.37 -14.84 7.45
C ASN A 88 -14.42 -14.46 8.60
N VAL A 89 -13.69 -13.34 8.51
CA VAL A 89 -12.74 -12.97 9.56
C VAL A 89 -13.47 -12.78 10.89
N PRO A 90 -12.96 -13.30 12.02
CA PRO A 90 -13.66 -13.27 13.30
C PRO A 90 -13.75 -11.85 13.89
N ALA A 91 -12.77 -10.99 13.57
CA ALA A 91 -12.80 -9.57 13.90
C ALA A 91 -11.89 -8.78 12.94
N MET A 92 -12.19 -7.50 12.77
CA MET A 92 -11.39 -6.59 11.96
C MET A 92 -11.21 -5.25 12.68
N TYR A 93 -10.01 -4.70 12.62
CA TYR A 93 -9.74 -3.32 13.00
C TYR A 93 -9.04 -2.58 11.85
N ILE A 94 -9.50 -1.36 11.55
CA ILE A 94 -8.90 -0.49 10.54
C ILE A 94 -8.26 0.68 11.26
N CYS A 95 -6.94 0.82 11.13
CA CYS A 95 -6.17 1.90 11.75
C CYS A 95 -5.62 2.87 10.72
N LYS A 96 -5.47 4.15 11.10
CA LYS A 96 -4.82 5.14 10.23
C LYS A 96 -3.32 4.87 10.20
N ASN A 97 -2.73 4.82 9.00
CA ASN A 97 -1.30 4.59 8.79
C ASN A 97 -0.41 5.51 9.66
N ALA A 98 -0.74 6.80 9.75
CA ALA A 98 0.00 7.77 10.54
C ALA A 98 0.02 7.44 12.05
N VAL A 99 -1.10 6.95 12.61
CA VAL A 99 -1.16 6.58 14.03
C VAL A 99 -0.24 5.39 14.31
N LEU A 100 -0.26 4.38 13.44
CA LEU A 100 0.64 3.23 13.57
C LEU A 100 2.11 3.62 13.41
N ALA A 101 2.42 4.57 12.51
CA ALA A 101 3.78 5.09 12.36
C ALA A 101 4.26 5.83 13.62
N ALA A 102 3.38 6.61 14.26
CA ALA A 102 3.68 7.27 15.54
C ALA A 102 3.92 6.23 16.65
N TYR A 103 3.04 5.23 16.76
CA TYR A 103 3.16 4.15 17.73
C TYR A 103 4.39 3.27 17.52
N ALA A 104 4.77 2.98 16.28
CA ALA A 104 6.01 2.26 15.97
C ALA A 104 7.25 3.00 16.51
N ASN A 105 7.16 4.33 16.70
CA ASN A 105 8.22 5.16 17.29
C ASN A 105 8.00 5.44 18.79
N GLY A 106 7.03 4.79 19.45
CA GLY A 106 6.73 5.00 20.86
C GLY A 106 6.23 6.42 21.16
N ARG A 107 5.56 7.07 20.21
CA ARG A 107 5.00 8.41 20.35
C ARG A 107 3.48 8.36 20.22
N SER A 108 2.78 8.89 21.22
CA SER A 108 1.33 9.11 21.15
C SER A 108 0.98 10.40 20.40
N THR A 109 1.88 11.38 20.42
CA THR A 109 1.77 12.65 19.70
C THR A 109 2.97 12.84 18.80
N ALA A 110 2.76 13.04 17.50
CA ALA A 110 3.80 13.22 16.49
C ALA A 110 3.25 13.89 15.22
N MET A 111 4.11 14.60 14.49
CA MET A 111 3.86 14.93 13.08
C MET A 111 4.43 13.80 12.23
N VAL A 112 3.58 13.09 11.49
CA VAL A 112 4.01 12.01 10.60
C VAL A 112 4.08 12.52 9.18
N VAL A 113 5.28 12.49 8.59
CA VAL A 113 5.47 12.78 7.17
C VAL A 113 5.71 11.47 6.44
N ASP A 114 4.77 11.08 5.60
CA ASP A 114 4.78 9.84 4.84
C ASP A 114 4.89 10.14 3.34
N SER A 115 5.95 9.64 2.69
CA SER A 115 6.22 9.81 1.27
C SER A 115 6.07 8.47 0.56
N GLY A 116 4.90 8.24 -0.04
CA GLY A 116 4.59 7.04 -0.79
C GLY A 116 4.91 7.17 -2.28
N ALA A 117 4.46 6.19 -3.07
CA ALA A 117 4.61 6.20 -4.53
C ALA A 117 3.78 7.34 -5.16
N THR A 118 2.50 7.42 -4.83
CA THR A 118 1.55 8.34 -5.50
C THR A 118 1.50 9.73 -4.87
N HIS A 119 1.82 9.86 -3.58
CA HIS A 119 1.68 11.12 -2.86
C HIS A 119 2.58 11.18 -1.63
N THR A 120 2.85 12.39 -1.17
CA THR A 120 3.46 12.69 0.13
C THR A 120 2.43 13.37 1.02
N SER A 121 2.36 12.99 2.29
CA SER A 121 1.43 13.56 3.26
C SER A 121 2.12 13.92 4.57
N ALA A 122 1.62 14.96 5.22
CA ALA A 122 1.96 15.34 6.59
C ALA A 122 0.69 15.25 7.43
N VAL A 123 0.70 14.36 8.42
CA VAL A 123 -0.45 14.00 9.24
C VAL A 123 -0.10 14.22 10.71
N PRO A 124 -0.69 15.24 11.37
CA PRO A 124 -0.54 15.43 12.80
C PRO A 124 -1.35 14.38 13.57
N VAL A 125 -0.66 13.69 14.47
CA VAL A 125 -1.22 12.75 15.45
C VAL A 125 -1.08 13.36 16.83
N HIS A 126 -2.16 13.39 17.60
CA HIS A 126 -2.18 13.85 18.98
C HIS A 126 -2.93 12.84 19.85
N ASP A 127 -2.26 12.35 20.88
CA ASP A 127 -2.75 11.31 21.80
C ASP A 127 -3.40 10.11 21.11
N GLY A 128 -2.80 9.66 20.01
CA GLY A 128 -3.27 8.51 19.22
C GLY A 128 -4.37 8.84 18.20
N TYR A 129 -4.82 10.09 18.13
CA TYR A 129 -5.85 10.55 17.19
C TYR A 129 -5.24 11.38 16.06
N VAL A 130 -5.77 11.23 14.86
CA VAL A 130 -5.42 12.08 13.71
C VAL A 130 -6.20 13.39 13.80
N ILE A 131 -5.51 14.53 13.77
CA ILE A 131 -6.15 15.84 13.64
C ILE A 131 -6.46 16.07 12.16
N THR A 132 -7.69 15.76 11.75
CA THR A 132 -8.10 15.75 10.33
C THR A 132 -7.98 17.10 9.64
N GLN A 133 -8.22 18.20 10.36
CA GLN A 133 -8.08 19.57 9.84
C GLN A 133 -6.63 19.96 9.54
N GLY A 134 -5.66 19.29 10.17
CA GLY A 134 -4.23 19.58 10.02
C GLY A 134 -3.53 18.71 8.98
N ILE A 135 -4.28 17.87 8.24
CA ILE A 135 -3.69 17.01 7.21
C ILE A 135 -3.30 17.85 6.00
N VAL A 136 -2.05 17.71 5.57
CA VAL A 136 -1.56 18.28 4.31
C VAL A 136 -1.14 17.13 3.39
N LYS A 137 -1.53 17.19 2.12
CA LYS A 137 -1.11 16.22 1.10
C LYS A 137 -0.61 16.92 -0.15
N SER A 138 0.37 16.29 -0.79
CA SER A 138 0.93 16.69 -2.07
C SER A 138 0.90 15.50 -3.03
N PRO A 139 0.49 15.68 -4.30
CA PRO A 139 0.51 14.61 -5.31
C PRO A 139 1.93 14.27 -5.80
N LEU A 140 2.96 14.76 -5.10
CA LEU A 140 4.36 14.47 -5.40
C LEU A 140 4.81 13.30 -4.51
N GLY A 141 5.12 12.17 -5.13
CA GLY A 141 5.65 10.98 -4.47
C GLY A 141 6.76 10.32 -5.30
N GLY A 142 7.00 9.04 -5.04
CA GLY A 142 7.98 8.23 -5.78
C GLY A 142 7.72 8.14 -7.29
N ASP A 143 6.46 8.14 -7.73
CA ASP A 143 6.10 8.08 -9.16
C ASP A 143 6.54 9.36 -9.88
N PHE A 144 6.36 10.51 -9.23
CA PHE A 144 6.82 11.79 -9.74
C PHE A 144 8.35 11.82 -9.85
N ILE A 145 9.07 11.38 -8.80
CA ILE A 145 10.54 11.33 -8.83
C ILE A 145 11.02 10.39 -9.94
N THR A 146 10.40 9.22 -10.08
CA THR A 146 10.74 8.24 -11.12
C THR A 146 10.53 8.80 -12.52
N MET A 147 9.43 9.53 -12.74
CA MET A 147 9.15 10.23 -13.99
C MET A 147 10.21 11.30 -14.29
N GLN A 148 10.60 12.10 -13.30
CA GLN A 148 11.64 13.13 -13.46
C GLN A 148 13.01 12.50 -13.76
N CYS A 149 13.36 11.39 -13.11
CA CYS A 149 14.58 10.66 -13.41
C CYS A 149 14.58 10.11 -14.84
N ARG A 150 13.45 9.54 -15.31
CA ARG A 150 13.32 9.04 -16.68
C ARG A 150 13.53 10.16 -17.69
N GLN A 151 12.87 11.30 -17.51
CA GLN A 151 13.03 12.46 -18.39
C GLN A 151 14.50 12.95 -18.39
N PHE A 152 15.13 13.03 -17.22
CA PHE A 152 16.54 13.44 -17.12
C PHE A 152 17.49 12.48 -17.86
N PHE A 153 17.24 11.17 -17.81
CA PHE A 153 18.05 10.20 -18.53
C PHE A 153 17.85 10.25 -20.05
N GLU A 154 16.62 10.48 -20.50
CA GLU A 154 16.31 10.74 -21.92
C GLU A 154 17.05 11.99 -22.43
N GLU A 155 17.09 13.07 -21.65
CA GLU A 155 17.85 14.29 -21.98
C GLU A 155 19.38 14.07 -22.03
N LYS A 156 19.89 13.04 -21.34
CA LYS A 156 21.32 12.69 -21.27
C LYS A 156 21.73 11.57 -22.22
N ASP A 157 20.80 11.06 -23.04
CA ASP A 157 21.02 9.91 -23.92
C ASP A 157 21.54 8.67 -23.16
N ILE A 158 21.03 8.49 -21.93
CA ILE A 158 21.35 7.32 -21.10
C ILE A 158 20.24 6.29 -21.31
N GLU A 159 20.60 5.16 -21.92
CA GLU A 159 19.67 4.05 -22.14
C GLU A 159 19.30 3.39 -20.80
N LEU A 160 18.03 3.50 -20.42
CA LEU A 160 17.46 2.76 -19.31
C LEU A 160 17.11 1.35 -19.78
N LEU A 161 17.95 0.37 -19.44
CA LEU A 161 17.59 -1.05 -19.57
C LEU A 161 16.78 -1.45 -18.34
N PRO A 162 15.46 -1.63 -18.44
CA PRO A 162 14.70 -2.12 -17.31
C PRO A 162 15.12 -3.56 -17.01
N ALA A 163 15.21 -3.92 -15.72
CA ALA A 163 15.55 -5.28 -15.31
C ALA A 163 14.49 -6.31 -15.77
N CYS A 164 13.27 -5.84 -16.09
CA CYS A 164 12.22 -6.60 -16.74
C CYS A 164 11.56 -5.74 -17.84
N LEU A 165 11.47 -6.28 -19.06
CA LEU A 165 10.70 -5.68 -20.15
C LEU A 165 9.22 -5.90 -19.86
N VAL A 166 8.59 -4.95 -19.17
CA VAL A 166 7.13 -4.93 -19.06
C VAL A 166 6.62 -4.28 -20.33
N ALA A 167 5.88 -5.02 -21.15
CA ALA A 167 5.21 -4.46 -22.31
C ALA A 167 4.28 -3.33 -21.84
N SER A 168 4.62 -2.08 -22.14
CA SER A 168 3.65 -0.99 -22.07
C SER A 168 2.99 -0.85 -23.43
N LYS A 169 1.70 -0.54 -23.44
CA LYS A 169 1.04 0.05 -24.60
C LYS A 169 1.66 1.41 -24.94
#